data_AF-A0A9P5MEQ1-F1
#
_entry.id   AF-A0A9P5MEQ1-F1
#
_cell.length_a   1.000
_cell.length_b   1.000
_cell.length_c   1.000
_cell.angle_alpha   90.00
_cell.angle_beta   90.00
_cell.angle_gamma   90.00
#
_symmetry.space_group_name_H-M   'P 1'
#
loop_
_entity.id
_entity.type
_entity.pdbx_description
1 polymer ?
#
loop_
_entity_poly.entity_id
_entity_poly.type
_entity_poly.pdbx_seq_one_letter_code
_entity_poly.pdbx_strand_id
1 'polypeptide(L)'
;MFRNTYDSDNTVFSPQGRLHQVEYALEAVKQGSAAVGLKSNTHSILLTLKRSTGELASYQQKMFRIDDHVGIAIAGLTSDARTLSNFMRQQAMGSRMLFGRPIPVGQLVGAVADKAQVNTQEYGRRPYGVGFLVIGEDQTGPHLYEFSPSGNSYEYYAMSIGARSQSAKTYLEKHYEAFAEASLESLIVHGLHALRETLQQDKELTIHNTSVGIVGPPATTETTSGKKFRILEGEAIDVYLKRLPPKEVGAAPAEPEDAGDDVEMDA
;
A
#
# COMPACT_ATOMS: atom_id res chain seq x y z
N MET A 1 -13.36 30.80 -17.61
CA MET A 1 -12.67 31.45 -16.49
C MET A 1 -13.03 30.75 -15.16
N PHE A 2 -12.77 29.44 -15.02
CA PHE A 2 -13.35 28.64 -13.91
C PHE A 2 -12.39 27.68 -13.19
N ARG A 3 -11.14 27.54 -13.63
CA ARG A 3 -10.25 26.49 -13.07
C ARG A 3 -9.64 26.84 -11.71
N ASN A 4 -9.52 28.13 -11.38
CA ASN A 4 -8.73 28.58 -10.21
C ASN A 4 -9.58 29.03 -9.01
N THR A 5 -10.90 29.22 -9.16
CA THR A 5 -11.74 29.80 -8.09
C THR A 5 -12.05 28.81 -6.96
N TYR A 6 -12.00 27.50 -7.25
CA TYR A 6 -12.37 26.43 -6.30
C TYR A 6 -11.17 25.57 -5.91
N ASP A 7 -9.96 26.05 -6.17
CA ASP A 7 -8.71 25.30 -5.98
C ASP A 7 -8.01 25.72 -4.67
N SER A 8 -8.17 26.96 -4.22
CA SER A 8 -7.42 27.52 -3.09
C SER A 8 -7.73 26.92 -1.73
N ASP A 9 -8.97 26.47 -1.50
CA ASP A 9 -9.45 26.05 -0.18
C ASP A 9 -9.77 24.57 -0.11
N ASN A 10 -9.48 23.94 1.02
CA ASN A 10 -9.70 22.52 1.26
C ASN A 10 -11.17 22.16 1.57
N THR A 11 -11.99 23.15 1.92
CA THR A 11 -13.39 22.99 2.34
C THR A 11 -14.42 23.39 1.27
N VAL A 12 -13.97 23.92 0.14
CA VAL A 12 -14.84 24.45 -0.91
C VAL A 12 -15.07 23.38 -1.98
N PHE A 13 -16.35 23.07 -2.24
CA PHE A 13 -16.73 22.17 -3.31
C PHE A 13 -16.70 22.87 -4.68
N SER A 14 -16.22 22.14 -5.68
CA SER A 14 -16.40 22.53 -7.07
C SER A 14 -17.88 22.42 -7.51
N PRO A 15 -18.28 23.03 -8.64
CA PRO A 15 -19.62 22.85 -9.20
C PRO A 15 -20.00 21.39 -9.50
N GLN A 16 -19.01 20.49 -9.57
CA GLN A 16 -19.21 19.05 -9.75
C GLN A 16 -19.28 18.27 -8.43
N GLY A 17 -19.28 18.95 -7.28
CA GLY A 17 -19.31 18.31 -5.96
C GLY A 17 -17.99 17.66 -5.54
N ARG A 18 -16.85 18.16 -6.03
CA ARG A 18 -15.52 17.60 -5.76
C ARG A 18 -14.69 18.55 -4.90
N LEU A 19 -13.85 18.00 -4.02
CA LEU A 19 -12.86 18.76 -3.25
C LEU A 19 -11.48 18.65 -3.91
N HIS A 20 -11.08 19.67 -4.67
CA HIS A 20 -9.85 19.60 -5.46
C HIS A 20 -8.59 19.34 -4.62
N GLN A 21 -8.47 19.94 -3.44
CA GLN A 21 -7.33 19.71 -2.53
C GLN A 21 -7.21 18.23 -2.09
N VAL A 22 -8.32 17.53 -1.93
CA VAL A 22 -8.31 16.09 -1.63
C VAL A 22 -7.84 15.28 -2.84
N GLU A 23 -8.24 15.69 -4.05
CA GLU A 23 -7.80 15.03 -5.28
C GLU A 23 -6.31 15.21 -5.54
N TYR A 24 -5.76 16.40 -5.27
CA TYR A 24 -4.32 16.60 -5.34
C TYR A 24 -3.56 15.79 -4.31
N ALA A 25 -4.12 15.62 -3.10
CA ALA A 25 -3.54 14.72 -2.11
C ALA A 25 -3.55 13.26 -2.61
N LEU A 26 -4.62 12.80 -3.25
CA LEU A 26 -4.69 11.48 -3.88
C LEU A 26 -3.66 11.32 -5.01
N GLU A 27 -3.46 12.36 -5.83
CA GLU A 27 -2.41 12.35 -6.86
C GLU A 27 -1.00 12.31 -6.24
N ALA A 28 -0.77 13.00 -5.12
CA ALA A 28 0.50 12.92 -4.39
C ALA A 28 0.76 11.49 -3.87
N VAL A 29 -0.28 10.78 -3.44
CA VAL A 29 -0.16 9.35 -3.06
C VAL A 29 0.28 8.51 -4.25
N LYS A 30 -0.31 8.72 -5.44
CA LYS A 30 0.05 8.00 -6.68
C LYS A 30 1.50 8.26 -7.11
N GLN A 31 2.09 9.40 -6.76
CA GLN A 31 3.50 9.69 -7.06
C GLN A 31 4.49 8.99 -6.13
N GLY A 32 4.05 8.63 -4.92
CA GLY A 32 4.85 7.86 -3.97
C GLY A 32 5.25 6.48 -4.50
N SER A 33 6.34 5.88 -4.02
CA SER A 33 6.73 4.53 -4.47
C SER A 33 5.64 3.50 -4.18
N ALA A 34 5.60 2.42 -4.95
CA ALA A 34 4.61 1.37 -4.74
C ALA A 34 4.74 0.69 -3.36
N ALA A 35 3.59 0.32 -2.81
CA ALA A 35 3.45 -0.58 -1.69
C ALA A 35 2.30 -1.54 -1.96
N VAL A 36 2.48 -2.81 -1.63
CA VAL A 36 1.51 -3.89 -1.83
C VAL A 36 1.23 -4.55 -0.48
N GLY A 37 -0.03 -4.87 -0.20
CA GLY A 37 -0.46 -5.61 0.98
C GLY A 37 -1.27 -6.82 0.59
N LEU A 38 -1.08 -7.93 1.31
CA LEU A 38 -1.85 -9.16 1.15
C LEU A 38 -2.18 -9.75 2.52
N LYS A 39 -3.34 -10.40 2.61
CA LYS A 39 -3.80 -11.12 3.79
C LYS A 39 -4.13 -12.58 3.42
N SER A 40 -3.68 -13.51 4.26
CA SER A 40 -4.19 -14.86 4.36
C SER A 40 -4.97 -15.03 5.66
N ASN A 41 -5.51 -16.23 5.91
CA ASN A 41 -6.18 -16.55 7.17
C ASN A 41 -5.22 -16.57 8.37
N THR A 42 -3.92 -16.66 8.13
CA THR A 42 -2.89 -16.80 9.18
C THR A 42 -1.93 -15.61 9.25
N HIS A 43 -1.70 -14.90 8.15
CA HIS A 43 -0.71 -13.85 8.07
C HIS A 43 -1.26 -12.62 7.33
N SER A 44 -0.70 -11.45 7.62
CA SER A 44 -0.80 -10.27 6.76
C SER A 44 0.59 -9.75 6.48
N ILE A 45 0.82 -9.36 5.23
CA ILE A 45 2.13 -8.90 4.77
C ILE A 45 2.03 -7.58 4.03
N LEU A 46 3.12 -6.83 4.09
CA LEU A 46 3.34 -5.62 3.33
C LEU A 46 4.64 -5.77 2.54
N LEU A 47 4.66 -5.33 1.30
CA LEU A 47 5.85 -5.27 0.48
C LEU A 47 5.99 -3.84 -0.05
N THR A 48 7.19 -3.28 0.08
CA THR A 48 7.43 -1.89 -0.32
C THR A 48 8.63 -1.77 -1.23
N LEU A 49 8.49 -0.90 -2.23
CA LEU A 49 9.59 -0.49 -3.08
C LEU A 49 10.23 0.78 -2.52
N LYS A 50 11.44 0.67 -2.01
CA LYS A 50 12.28 1.79 -1.59
C LYS A 50 12.92 2.44 -2.82
N ARG A 51 12.90 3.77 -2.87
CA ARG A 51 13.63 4.56 -3.87
C ARG A 51 14.90 5.11 -3.23
N SER A 52 15.98 5.14 -4.00
CA SER A 52 17.13 5.99 -3.71
C SER A 52 17.10 7.21 -4.63
N THR A 53 17.53 8.36 -4.13
CA THR A 53 17.65 9.60 -4.90
C THR A 53 18.93 9.65 -5.73
N GLY A 54 19.88 8.73 -5.50
CA GLY A 54 21.14 8.63 -6.22
C GLY A 54 22.10 7.65 -5.54
N GLU A 55 23.26 7.39 -6.15
CA GLU A 55 24.23 6.41 -5.64
C GLU A 55 24.78 6.74 -4.24
N LEU A 56 24.86 8.03 -3.91
CA LEU A 56 25.33 8.50 -2.60
C LEU A 56 24.25 8.50 -1.53
N ALA A 57 23.00 8.22 -1.88
CA ALA A 57 21.87 8.27 -0.96
C ALA A 57 21.47 6.87 -0.49
N SER A 58 21.17 6.77 0.81
CA SER A 58 20.53 5.58 1.36
C SER A 58 19.09 5.46 0.89
N TYR A 59 18.61 4.23 0.76
CA TYR A 59 17.21 3.95 0.48
C TYR A 59 16.29 4.48 1.60
N GLN A 60 15.27 5.25 1.21
CA GLN A 60 14.32 5.79 2.18
C GLN A 60 13.38 4.68 2.67
N GLN A 61 13.27 4.53 3.99
CA GLN A 61 12.34 3.57 4.59
C GLN A 61 10.89 3.96 4.35
N LYS A 62 10.07 2.97 4.01
CA LYS A 62 8.65 3.13 3.71
C LYS A 62 7.72 2.39 4.66
N MET A 63 8.29 1.61 5.57
CA MET A 63 7.57 0.76 6.48
C MET A 63 7.90 1.16 7.92
N PHE A 64 6.87 1.25 8.75
CA PHE A 64 7.02 1.69 10.13
C PHE A 64 6.24 0.77 11.05
N ARG A 65 6.88 0.41 12.16
CA ARG A 65 6.20 -0.23 13.29
C ARG A 65 5.38 0.80 14.05
N ILE A 66 4.11 0.48 14.29
CA ILE A 66 3.21 1.26 15.13
C ILE A 66 3.12 0.64 16.52
N ASP A 67 2.89 -0.67 16.58
CA ASP A 67 2.83 -1.43 17.82
C ASP A 67 3.39 -2.85 17.56
N ASP A 68 3.48 -3.69 18.58
CA ASP A 68 3.98 -5.06 18.42
C ASP A 68 3.09 -5.91 17.49
N HIS A 69 1.81 -5.58 17.35
CA HIS A 69 0.84 -6.27 16.50
C HIS A 69 0.40 -5.47 15.27
N VAL A 70 0.99 -4.30 15.00
CA VAL A 70 0.60 -3.41 13.88
C VAL A 70 1.81 -2.80 13.17
N GLY A 71 1.82 -2.91 11.85
CA GLY A 71 2.78 -2.28 10.95
C GLY A 71 2.10 -1.50 9.83
N ILE A 72 2.76 -0.46 9.33
CA ILE A 72 2.25 0.33 8.21
C ILE A 72 3.28 0.43 7.09
N ALA A 73 2.78 0.53 5.85
CA ALA A 73 3.53 0.95 4.68
C ALA A 73 2.89 2.22 4.11
N ILE A 74 3.72 3.15 3.62
CA ILE A 74 3.27 4.49 3.23
C ILE A 74 3.45 4.74 1.73
N ALA A 75 2.59 5.55 1.13
CA ALA A 75 2.83 6.15 -0.19
C ALA A 75 2.39 7.62 -0.18
N GLY A 76 3.22 8.51 -0.76
CA GLY A 76 3.02 9.96 -0.71
C GLY A 76 4.04 10.66 0.18
N LEU A 77 3.63 11.75 0.83
CA LEU A 77 4.49 12.64 1.62
C LEU A 77 4.93 12.00 2.94
N THR A 78 6.24 11.79 3.11
CA THR A 78 6.82 11.18 4.31
C THR A 78 6.65 12.03 5.58
N SER A 79 6.58 13.37 5.44
CA SER A 79 6.31 14.27 6.57
C SER A 79 4.96 13.99 7.20
N ASP A 80 3.94 13.82 6.35
CA ASP A 80 2.56 13.57 6.77
C ASP A 80 2.44 12.17 7.35
N ALA A 81 3.13 11.21 6.73
CA ALA A 81 3.27 9.86 7.24
C ALA A 81 3.80 9.83 8.68
N ARG A 82 4.84 10.62 8.97
CA ARG A 82 5.44 10.71 10.31
C ARG A 82 4.44 11.24 11.32
N THR A 83 3.69 12.29 10.98
CA THR A 83 2.65 12.85 11.86
C THR A 83 1.56 11.81 12.18
N LEU A 84 1.02 11.15 11.16
CA LEU A 84 -0.04 10.16 11.37
C LEU A 84 0.47 8.89 12.05
N SER A 85 1.67 8.42 11.75
CA SER A 85 2.28 7.25 12.44
C SER A 85 2.52 7.52 13.92
N ASN A 86 2.94 8.74 14.30
CA ASN A 86 3.09 9.12 15.70
C ASN A 86 1.74 9.19 16.41
N PHE A 87 0.71 9.71 15.74
CA PHE A 87 -0.66 9.66 16.24
C PHE A 87 -1.14 8.22 16.46
N MET A 88 -0.91 7.31 15.51
CA MET A 88 -1.25 5.89 15.65
C MET A 88 -0.54 5.24 16.83
N ARG A 89 0.75 5.54 17.04
CA ARG A 89 1.51 5.06 18.21
C ARG A 89 0.89 5.54 19.52
N GLN A 90 0.48 6.81 19.58
CA GLN A 90 -0.20 7.36 20.76
C GLN A 90 -1.53 6.66 21.03
N GLN A 91 -2.34 6.39 20.00
CA GLN A 91 -3.59 5.64 20.14
C GLN A 91 -3.35 4.21 20.64
N ALA A 92 -2.36 3.51 20.08
CA ALA A 92 -2.01 2.15 20.49
C ALA A 92 -1.52 2.08 21.94
N MET A 93 -0.60 2.98 22.33
CA MET A 93 -0.12 3.08 23.72
C MET A 93 -1.25 3.47 24.68
N GLY A 94 -2.13 4.39 24.28
CA GLY A 94 -3.29 4.80 25.07
C GLY A 94 -4.24 3.64 25.37
N SER A 95 -4.52 2.79 24.37
CA SER A 95 -5.35 1.59 24.56
C SER A 95 -4.74 0.61 25.57
N ARG A 96 -3.42 0.36 25.49
CA ARG A 96 -2.73 -0.50 26.44
C ARG A 96 -2.74 0.10 27.85
N MET A 97 -2.54 1.42 27.97
CA MET A 97 -2.53 2.10 29.26
C MET A 97 -3.91 2.12 29.93
N LEU A 98 -4.97 2.38 29.16
CA LEU A 98 -6.33 2.53 29.69
C LEU A 98 -7.05 1.18 29.88
N PHE A 99 -6.87 0.25 28.95
CA PHE A 99 -7.65 -0.99 28.90
C PHE A 99 -6.81 -2.25 29.11
N GLY A 100 -5.49 -2.13 29.25
CA GLY A 100 -4.59 -3.28 29.41
C GLY A 100 -4.52 -4.20 28.18
N ARG A 101 -5.02 -3.76 27.01
CA ARG A 101 -5.10 -4.58 25.79
C ARG A 101 -4.65 -3.84 24.53
N PRO A 102 -4.08 -4.54 23.53
CA PRO A 102 -3.78 -3.95 22.22
C PRO A 102 -5.05 -3.38 21.57
N ILE A 103 -4.92 -2.26 20.86
CA ILE A 103 -6.03 -1.65 20.13
C ILE A 103 -6.42 -2.54 18.93
N PRO A 104 -7.72 -2.79 18.67
CA PRO A 104 -8.18 -3.45 17.45
C PRO A 104 -7.73 -2.69 16.20
N VAL A 105 -7.38 -3.39 15.12
CA VAL A 105 -6.75 -2.77 13.95
C VAL A 105 -7.73 -1.81 13.26
N GLY A 106 -8.98 -2.23 13.09
CA GLY A 106 -10.02 -1.39 12.49
C GLY A 106 -10.29 -0.10 13.28
N GLN A 107 -10.26 -0.17 14.62
CA GLN A 107 -10.43 1.02 15.47
C GLN A 107 -9.27 2.00 15.30
N LEU A 108 -8.04 1.49 15.22
CA LEU A 108 -6.85 2.31 15.02
C LEU A 108 -6.87 3.02 13.66
N VAL A 109 -7.26 2.32 12.60
CA VAL A 109 -7.35 2.89 11.25
C VAL A 109 -8.51 3.90 11.17
N GLY A 110 -9.66 3.60 11.78
CA GLY A 110 -10.78 4.54 11.90
C GLY A 110 -10.38 5.84 12.57
N ALA A 111 -9.61 5.79 13.67
CA ALA A 111 -9.12 6.99 14.34
C ALA A 111 -8.19 7.84 13.44
N VAL A 112 -7.42 7.22 12.55
CA VAL A 112 -6.61 7.93 11.55
C VAL A 112 -7.47 8.56 10.48
N ALA A 113 -8.49 7.84 9.99
CA ALA A 113 -9.47 8.32 9.03
C ALA A 113 -10.21 9.56 9.57
N ASP A 114 -10.72 9.50 10.81
CA ASP A 114 -11.37 10.62 11.47
C ASP A 114 -10.43 11.83 11.60
N LYS A 115 -9.17 11.60 12.01
CA LYS A 115 -8.16 12.66 12.09
C LYS A 115 -7.88 13.29 10.74
N ALA A 116 -7.87 12.51 9.66
CA ALA A 116 -7.67 13.02 8.30
C ALA A 116 -8.89 13.79 7.79
N GLN A 117 -10.09 13.33 8.14
CA GLN A 117 -11.34 13.97 7.74
C GLN A 117 -11.50 15.38 8.31
N VAL A 118 -11.00 15.64 9.52
CA VAL A 118 -10.95 17.01 10.06
C VAL A 118 -10.23 17.98 9.11
N ASN A 119 -9.14 17.54 8.47
CA ASN A 119 -8.38 18.36 7.52
C ASN A 119 -9.07 18.55 6.15
N THR A 120 -10.21 17.91 5.89
CA THR A 120 -11.03 18.13 4.69
C THR A 120 -12.24 19.03 4.96
N GLN A 121 -12.55 19.29 6.24
CA GLN A 121 -13.73 20.05 6.67
C GLN A 121 -13.39 21.35 7.41
N GLU A 122 -12.22 21.44 8.06
CA GLU A 122 -11.77 22.64 8.75
C GLU A 122 -10.89 23.52 7.86
N TYR A 123 -11.20 24.82 7.82
CA TYR A 123 -10.39 25.81 7.11
C TYR A 123 -8.98 25.95 7.71
N GLY A 124 -7.99 26.29 6.87
CA GLY A 124 -6.63 26.62 7.30
C GLY A 124 -5.71 25.42 7.47
N ARG A 125 -6.14 24.21 7.09
CA ARG A 125 -5.30 23.01 7.02
C ARG A 125 -5.36 22.43 5.62
N ARG A 126 -4.30 21.77 5.18
CA ARG A 126 -4.35 20.95 3.97
C ARG A 126 -4.66 19.49 4.31
N PRO A 127 -5.33 18.73 3.43
CA PRO A 127 -5.40 17.28 3.55
C PRO A 127 -4.00 16.66 3.64
N TYR A 128 -3.89 15.53 4.32
CA TYR A 128 -2.64 14.77 4.35
C TYR A 128 -2.35 14.24 2.95
N GLY A 129 -1.13 14.37 2.44
CA GLY A 129 -0.74 13.88 1.12
C GLY A 129 -0.19 12.45 1.16
N VAL A 130 -0.77 11.57 1.99
CA VAL A 130 -0.25 10.23 2.23
C VAL A 130 -1.37 9.20 2.32
N GLY A 131 -1.17 8.03 1.73
CA GLY A 131 -1.98 6.84 1.90
C GLY A 131 -1.20 5.78 2.67
N PHE A 132 -1.91 4.99 3.48
CA PHE A 132 -1.33 3.88 4.23
C PHE A 132 -1.92 2.54 3.79
N LEU A 133 -1.07 1.53 3.75
CA LEU A 133 -1.48 0.16 3.97
C LEU A 133 -1.12 -0.21 5.40
N VAL A 134 -2.09 -0.71 6.15
CA VAL A 134 -1.96 -1.06 7.56
C VAL A 134 -2.19 -2.55 7.69
N ILE A 135 -1.21 -3.28 8.20
CA ILE A 135 -1.39 -4.67 8.60
C ILE A 135 -1.36 -4.79 10.11
N GLY A 136 -2.18 -5.70 10.63
CA GLY A 136 -2.13 -6.03 12.03
C GLY A 136 -2.85 -7.33 12.33
N GLU A 137 -2.71 -7.80 13.56
CA GLU A 137 -3.40 -8.99 14.03
C GLU A 137 -4.06 -8.69 15.38
N ASP A 138 -5.37 -8.83 15.42
CA ASP A 138 -6.14 -8.73 16.66
C ASP A 138 -6.88 -10.03 16.95
N GLN A 139 -7.87 -10.00 17.86
CA GLN A 139 -8.58 -11.20 18.29
C GLN A 139 -9.39 -11.87 17.17
N THR A 140 -9.72 -11.12 16.11
CA THR A 140 -10.46 -11.64 14.95
C THR A 140 -9.55 -12.17 13.84
N GLY A 141 -8.23 -12.02 14.01
CA GLY A 141 -7.22 -12.58 13.12
C GLY A 141 -6.35 -11.51 12.45
N PRO A 142 -5.68 -11.86 11.34
CA PRO A 142 -4.87 -10.92 10.57
C PRO A 142 -5.77 -9.98 9.74
N HIS A 143 -5.33 -8.74 9.56
CA HIS A 143 -6.05 -7.70 8.83
C HIS A 143 -5.14 -6.92 7.90
N LEU A 144 -5.71 -6.46 6.78
CA LEU A 144 -5.12 -5.48 5.87
C LEU A 144 -6.14 -4.37 5.63
N TYR A 145 -5.77 -3.15 6.00
CA TYR A 145 -6.55 -1.95 5.75
C TYR A 145 -5.82 -1.00 4.81
N GLU A 146 -6.58 -0.31 3.96
CA GLU A 146 -6.14 0.90 3.29
C GLU A 146 -6.67 2.11 4.06
N PHE A 147 -5.83 3.13 4.23
CA PHE A 147 -6.26 4.49 4.56
C PHE A 147 -5.94 5.43 3.40
N SER A 148 -6.94 6.21 3.00
CA SER A 148 -6.87 7.25 1.97
C SER A 148 -6.91 8.65 2.61
N PRO A 149 -6.18 9.63 2.05
CA PRO A 149 -6.21 11.02 2.52
C PRO A 149 -7.58 11.69 2.44
N SER A 150 -8.54 11.08 1.73
CA SER A 150 -9.95 11.50 1.71
C SER A 150 -10.72 11.22 3.00
N GLY A 151 -10.07 10.63 4.02
CA GLY A 151 -10.74 10.20 5.25
C GLY A 151 -11.46 8.86 5.11
N ASN A 152 -11.24 8.14 4.01
CA ASN A 152 -11.81 6.80 3.82
C ASN A 152 -10.83 5.73 4.30
N SER A 153 -11.38 4.66 4.86
CA SER A 153 -10.63 3.45 5.18
C SER A 153 -11.46 2.22 4.90
N TYR A 154 -10.84 1.21 4.28
CA TYR A 154 -11.49 -0.05 3.94
C TYR A 154 -10.58 -1.23 4.26
N GLU A 155 -11.18 -2.36 4.62
CA GLU A 155 -10.48 -3.64 4.77
C GLU A 155 -10.41 -4.35 3.41
N TYR A 156 -9.26 -4.96 3.11
CA TYR A 156 -8.98 -5.63 1.85
C TYR A 156 -8.37 -7.01 2.07
N TYR A 157 -8.60 -7.92 1.11
CA TYR A 157 -7.84 -9.18 1.01
C TYR A 157 -6.44 -8.94 0.44
N ALA A 158 -6.35 -8.05 -0.55
CA ALA A 158 -5.10 -7.56 -1.10
C ALA A 158 -5.31 -6.16 -1.67
N MET A 159 -4.29 -5.31 -1.59
CA MET A 159 -4.37 -3.92 -2.08
C MET A 159 -2.99 -3.39 -2.45
N SER A 160 -2.95 -2.42 -3.36
CA SER A 160 -1.72 -1.74 -3.77
C SER A 160 -1.94 -0.23 -3.87
N ILE A 161 -0.98 0.54 -3.37
CA ILE A 161 -0.95 2.00 -3.40
C ILE A 161 0.38 2.53 -3.98
N GLY A 162 0.39 3.79 -4.40
CA GLY A 162 1.56 4.43 -4.99
C GLY A 162 1.69 4.26 -6.50
N ALA A 163 2.88 4.52 -7.00
CA ALA A 163 3.17 4.61 -8.42
C ALA A 163 2.96 3.29 -9.14
N ARG A 164 2.17 3.34 -10.20
CA ARG A 164 1.80 2.17 -11.03
C ARG A 164 1.18 1.04 -10.21
N SER A 165 0.43 1.37 -9.16
CA SER A 165 -0.27 0.37 -8.36
C SER A 165 -1.31 -0.41 -9.17
N GLN A 166 -1.84 0.14 -10.27
CA GLN A 166 -2.83 -0.52 -11.11
C GLN A 166 -2.36 -1.85 -11.70
N SER A 167 -1.09 -1.95 -12.14
CA SER A 167 -0.56 -3.23 -12.65
C SER A 167 -0.47 -4.28 -11.55
N ALA A 168 -0.09 -3.87 -10.34
CA ALA A 168 -0.14 -4.75 -9.16
C ALA A 168 -1.58 -5.21 -8.88
N LYS A 169 -2.55 -4.28 -8.90
CA LYS A 169 -3.97 -4.60 -8.67
C LYS A 169 -4.49 -5.63 -9.65
N THR A 170 -4.19 -5.47 -10.95
CA THR A 170 -4.56 -6.45 -11.98
C THR A 170 -3.99 -7.85 -11.70
N TYR A 171 -2.76 -7.94 -11.19
CA TYR A 171 -2.21 -9.24 -10.76
C TYR A 171 -2.95 -9.79 -9.54
N LEU A 172 -3.18 -8.96 -8.52
CA LEU A 172 -3.84 -9.37 -7.27
C LEU A 172 -5.27 -9.83 -7.52
N GLU A 173 -6.04 -9.12 -8.35
CA GLU A 173 -7.41 -9.47 -8.75
C GLU A 173 -7.50 -10.82 -9.45
N LYS A 174 -6.46 -11.23 -10.18
CA LYS A 174 -6.41 -12.56 -10.85
C LYS A 174 -6.11 -13.71 -9.89
N HIS A 175 -5.47 -13.45 -8.75
CA HIS A 175 -4.92 -14.48 -7.87
C HIS A 175 -5.49 -14.46 -6.45
N TYR A 176 -6.41 -13.54 -6.13
CA TYR A 176 -6.84 -13.29 -4.75
C TYR A 176 -7.44 -14.52 -4.04
N GLU A 177 -8.07 -15.42 -4.79
CA GLU A 177 -8.67 -16.66 -4.26
C GLU A 177 -7.61 -17.60 -3.66
N ALA A 178 -6.37 -17.53 -4.13
CA ALA A 178 -5.28 -18.35 -3.60
C ALA A 178 -4.73 -17.82 -2.26
N PHE A 179 -5.04 -16.58 -1.87
CA PHE A 179 -4.37 -15.94 -0.74
C PHE A 179 -4.89 -16.43 0.62
N ALA A 180 -6.16 -16.79 0.73
CA ALA A 180 -6.77 -17.18 2.01
C ALA A 180 -6.04 -18.36 2.68
N GLU A 181 -5.71 -19.39 1.91
CA GLU A 181 -5.02 -20.61 2.36
C GLU A 181 -3.51 -20.60 2.06
N ALA A 182 -2.96 -19.49 1.59
CA ALA A 182 -1.55 -19.40 1.26
C ALA A 182 -0.66 -19.49 2.51
N SER A 183 0.41 -20.27 2.39
CA SER A 183 1.53 -20.22 3.34
C SER A 183 2.22 -18.85 3.30
N LEU A 184 2.93 -18.48 4.37
CA LEU A 184 3.68 -17.22 4.43
C LEU A 184 4.63 -17.06 3.23
N GLU A 185 5.36 -18.12 2.87
CA GLU A 185 6.29 -18.08 1.75
C GLU A 185 5.58 -17.83 0.41
N SER A 186 4.46 -18.52 0.16
CA SER A 186 3.66 -18.35 -1.05
C SER A 186 3.08 -16.94 -1.13
N LEU A 187 2.56 -16.43 -0.01
CA LEU A 187 1.99 -15.09 0.09
C LEU A 187 3.05 -14.01 -0.22
N ILE A 188 4.27 -14.17 0.30
CA ILE A 188 5.40 -13.28 0.00
C ILE A 188 5.74 -13.31 -1.49
N VAL A 189 5.79 -14.49 -2.12
CA VAL A 189 6.09 -14.62 -3.56
C VAL A 189 5.02 -13.95 -4.41
N HIS A 190 3.72 -14.14 -4.11
CA HIS A 190 2.63 -13.42 -4.78
C HIS A 190 2.76 -11.91 -4.62
N GLY A 191 3.08 -11.45 -3.41
CA GLY A 191 3.31 -10.03 -3.13
C GLY A 191 4.50 -9.45 -3.88
N LEU A 192 5.61 -10.19 -3.99
CA LEU A 192 6.78 -9.78 -4.75
C LEU A 192 6.49 -9.75 -6.24
N HIS A 193 5.69 -10.70 -6.75
CA HIS A 193 5.24 -10.69 -8.13
C HIS A 193 4.41 -9.45 -8.42
N ALA A 194 3.41 -9.16 -7.59
CA ALA A 194 2.59 -7.95 -7.70
C ALA A 194 3.45 -6.67 -7.62
N LEU A 195 4.42 -6.61 -6.71
CA LEU A 195 5.32 -5.47 -6.58
C LEU A 195 6.22 -5.31 -7.81
N ARG A 196 6.68 -6.41 -8.41
CA ARG A 196 7.47 -6.41 -9.64
C ARG A 196 6.71 -5.82 -10.82
N GLU A 197 5.40 -6.08 -10.91
CA GLU A 197 4.54 -5.47 -11.95
C GLU A 197 4.47 -3.94 -11.85
N THR A 198 4.84 -3.36 -10.69
CA THR A 198 4.92 -1.91 -10.52
C THR A 198 6.26 -1.31 -10.95
N LEU A 199 7.22 -2.11 -11.42
CA LEU A 199 8.55 -1.64 -11.85
C LEU A 199 8.59 -1.22 -13.32
N GLN A 200 9.61 -0.43 -13.70
CA GLN A 200 9.87 -0.12 -15.11
C GLN A 200 10.47 -1.37 -15.76
N GLN A 201 10.41 -1.48 -17.09
CA GLN A 201 10.85 -2.70 -17.79
C GLN A 201 12.34 -3.01 -17.55
N ASP A 202 13.14 -1.98 -17.33
CA ASP A 202 14.58 -1.98 -17.07
C ASP A 202 14.98 -2.14 -15.59
N LYS A 203 13.99 -2.25 -14.68
CA LYS A 203 14.25 -2.31 -13.24
C LYS A 203 13.80 -3.63 -12.63
N GLU A 204 14.59 -4.08 -11.67
CA GLU A 204 14.37 -5.32 -10.93
C GLU A 204 14.23 -5.07 -9.43
N LEU A 205 13.60 -6.03 -8.75
CA LEU A 205 13.58 -6.07 -7.29
C LEU A 205 14.94 -6.58 -6.81
N THR A 206 15.52 -5.87 -5.84
CA THR A 206 16.81 -6.18 -5.24
C THR A 206 16.66 -6.17 -3.72
N ILE A 207 17.62 -6.77 -3.02
CA ILE A 207 17.69 -6.78 -1.56
C ILE A 207 17.73 -5.36 -0.95
N HIS A 208 18.18 -4.36 -1.71
CA HIS A 208 18.31 -2.99 -1.25
C HIS A 208 17.03 -2.18 -1.46
N ASN A 209 16.30 -2.43 -2.55
CA ASN A 209 15.10 -1.66 -2.90
C ASN A 209 13.80 -2.30 -2.39
N THR A 210 13.85 -3.51 -1.82
CA THR A 210 12.66 -4.24 -1.37
C THR A 210 12.65 -4.36 0.15
N SER A 211 11.46 -4.30 0.75
CA SER A 211 11.27 -4.55 2.20
C SER A 211 9.95 -5.25 2.43
N VAL A 212 9.95 -6.28 3.28
CA VAL A 212 8.79 -7.13 3.55
C VAL A 212 8.43 -7.05 5.02
N GLY A 213 7.23 -6.58 5.33
CA GLY A 213 6.65 -6.56 6.67
C GLY A 213 5.72 -7.74 6.85
N ILE A 214 5.80 -8.40 7.99
CA ILE A 214 5.01 -9.59 8.28
C ILE A 214 4.36 -9.42 9.65
N VAL A 215 3.05 -9.67 9.71
CA VAL A 215 2.30 -9.92 10.94
C VAL A 215 1.71 -11.33 10.84
N GLY A 216 1.86 -12.10 11.90
CA GLY A 216 1.31 -13.44 12.03
C GLY A 216 2.07 -14.24 13.08
N PRO A 217 1.74 -15.53 13.26
CA PRO A 217 2.47 -16.40 14.16
C PRO A 217 3.97 -16.42 13.80
N PRO A 218 4.87 -16.53 14.80
CA PRO A 218 6.29 -16.64 14.53
C PRO A 218 6.55 -17.89 13.71
N ALA A 219 7.43 -17.78 12.69
CA ALA A 219 7.92 -18.97 12.01
C ALA A 219 8.74 -19.80 13.01
N THR A 220 8.67 -21.13 12.92
CA THR A 220 9.40 -22.07 13.80
C THR A 220 10.91 -21.83 13.84
N THR A 221 11.45 -21.13 12.84
CA THR A 221 12.86 -20.79 12.67
C THR A 221 13.26 -19.42 13.23
N GLU A 222 12.31 -18.62 13.72
CA GLU A 222 12.57 -17.26 14.19
C GLU A 222 12.46 -17.14 15.72
N THR A 223 13.58 -16.84 16.38
CA THR A 223 13.62 -16.48 17.81
C THR A 223 13.14 -15.04 18.02
N THR A 224 11.95 -14.69 17.53
CA THR A 224 11.42 -13.33 17.71
C THR A 224 10.71 -13.24 19.06
N SER A 225 11.40 -12.63 20.02
CA SER A 225 10.93 -12.29 21.36
C SER A 225 9.63 -11.46 21.31
N GLY A 226 8.47 -12.11 21.35
CA GLY A 226 7.15 -11.51 21.65
C GLY A 226 6.56 -10.50 20.66
N LYS A 227 7.27 -10.15 19.57
CA LYS A 227 6.81 -9.17 18.58
C LYS A 227 6.15 -9.87 17.39
N LYS A 228 4.86 -9.62 17.16
CA LYS A 228 4.11 -10.20 16.03
C LYS A 228 4.48 -9.54 14.70
N PHE A 229 4.70 -8.23 14.70
CA PHE A 229 5.16 -7.49 13.54
C PHE A 229 6.69 -7.48 13.42
N ARG A 230 7.18 -7.86 12.25
CA ARG A 230 8.61 -7.90 11.89
C ARG A 230 8.83 -7.42 10.46
N ILE A 231 10.01 -6.86 10.21
CA ILE A 231 10.42 -6.36 8.90
C ILE A 231 11.65 -7.14 8.45
N LEU A 232 11.56 -7.80 7.29
CA LEU A 232 12.67 -8.43 6.60
C LEU A 232 13.25 -7.43 5.59
N GLU A 233 14.57 -7.28 5.62
CA GLU A 233 15.37 -6.47 4.69
C GLU A 233 16.70 -7.18 4.39
N GLY A 234 17.37 -6.78 3.29
CA GLY A 234 18.69 -7.30 2.95
C GLY A 234 18.67 -8.78 2.55
N GLU A 235 19.66 -9.54 3.03
CA GLU A 235 19.87 -10.94 2.65
C GLU A 235 18.69 -11.85 2.99
N ALA A 236 17.89 -11.51 4.02
CA ALA A 236 16.70 -12.28 4.39
C ALA A 236 15.63 -12.32 3.27
N ILE A 237 15.62 -11.34 2.36
CA ILE A 237 14.67 -11.29 1.24
C ILE A 237 15.18 -12.09 0.03
N ASP A 238 16.48 -12.32 -0.08
CA ASP A 238 17.12 -12.92 -1.27
C ASP A 238 16.54 -14.31 -1.59
N VAL A 239 16.23 -15.10 -0.56
CA VAL A 239 15.59 -16.43 -0.69
C VAL A 239 14.24 -16.33 -1.41
N TYR A 240 13.47 -15.28 -1.15
CA TYR A 240 12.17 -15.07 -1.80
C TYR A 240 12.30 -14.47 -3.19
N LEU A 241 13.29 -13.58 -3.42
CA LEU A 241 13.55 -13.01 -4.74
C LEU A 241 13.97 -14.08 -5.74
N LYS A 242 14.80 -15.03 -5.33
CA LYS A 242 15.23 -16.16 -6.18
C LYS A 242 14.10 -17.12 -6.55
N ARG A 243 12.99 -17.12 -5.80
CA ARG A 243 11.80 -17.94 -6.08
C ARG A 243 10.81 -17.27 -7.03
N LEU A 244 11.04 -16.02 -7.43
CA LEU A 244 10.19 -15.36 -8.41
C LEU A 244 10.33 -16.05 -9.77
N PRO A 245 9.21 -16.39 -10.45
CA PRO A 245 9.27 -16.88 -11.82
C PRO A 245 9.86 -15.79 -12.72
N PRO A 246 10.56 -16.14 -13.82
CA PRO A 246 11.06 -15.14 -14.77
C PRO A 246 9.92 -14.24 -15.25
N LYS A 247 10.24 -12.98 -15.56
CA LYS A 247 9.23 -12.03 -16.02
C LYS A 247 8.67 -12.52 -17.36
N GLU A 248 7.38 -12.81 -17.41
CA GLU A 248 6.71 -13.08 -18.68
C GLU A 248 6.83 -11.83 -19.55
N VAL A 249 7.65 -11.91 -20.60
CA VAL A 249 7.69 -10.88 -21.63
C VAL A 249 6.38 -11.03 -22.39
N GLY A 250 5.40 -10.19 -22.07
CA GLY A 250 4.11 -10.20 -22.74
C GLY A 250 4.30 -10.20 -24.25
N ALA A 251 3.66 -11.15 -24.93
CA ALA A 251 3.57 -11.15 -26.38
C ALA A 251 3.12 -9.77 -26.86
N ALA A 252 3.77 -9.27 -27.92
CA ALA A 252 3.35 -8.04 -28.57
C ALA A 252 1.84 -8.11 -28.86
N PRO A 253 1.09 -7.01 -28.67
CA PRO A 253 -0.31 -6.99 -29.07
C PRO A 253 -0.37 -7.41 -30.54
N ALA A 254 -1.14 -8.46 -30.83
CA ALA A 254 -1.38 -8.89 -32.21
C ALA A 254 -1.85 -7.66 -33.00
N GLU A 255 -1.16 -7.39 -34.11
CA GLU A 255 -1.58 -6.35 -35.04
C GLU A 255 -3.05 -6.60 -35.40
N PRO A 256 -3.90 -5.55 -35.44
CA PRO A 256 -5.27 -5.73 -35.88
C PRO A 256 -5.24 -6.32 -37.30
N GLU A 257 -5.86 -7.49 -37.47
CA GLU A 257 -6.09 -8.07 -38.79
C GLU A 257 -6.80 -7.02 -39.65
N ASP A 258 -6.14 -6.62 -40.73
CA ASP A 258 -6.65 -5.73 -41.75
C ASP A 258 -7.89 -6.38 -42.36
N ALA A 259 -9.07 -5.97 -41.88
CA ALA A 259 -10.33 -6.34 -42.50
C ALA A 259 -10.40 -5.61 -43.84
N GLY A 260 -9.96 -6.30 -44.90
CA GLY A 260 -10.12 -5.88 -46.27
C GLY A 260 -11.59 -5.63 -46.57
N ASP A 261 -11.96 -4.36 -46.71
CA ASP A 261 -13.22 -3.94 -47.32
C ASP A 261 -13.13 -4.17 -48.84
N ASP A 262 -13.41 -5.41 -49.27
CA ASP A 262 -13.82 -5.69 -50.64
C ASP A 262 -15.32 -5.34 -50.77
N VAL A 263 -15.60 -4.07 -51.05
CA VAL A 263 -16.93 -3.64 -51.51
C VAL A 263 -17.00 -3.93 -53.01
N GLU A 264 -17.52 -5.11 -53.37
CA GLU A 264 -18.04 -5.38 -54.71
C GLU A 264 -19.22 -4.43 -55.00
N MET A 265 -18.97 -3.43 -55.85
CA MET A 265 -20.02 -2.69 -56.54
C MET A 265 -20.50 -3.53 -57.73
N ASP A 266 -21.59 -4.26 -57.54
CA ASP A 266 -22.37 -4.79 -58.66
C ASP A 266 -23.35 -3.72 -59.19
N ALA A 267 -23.43 -3.69 -60.51
CA ALA A 267 -24.06 -2.69 -61.38
C ALA A 267 -25.58 -2.80 -61.51
#